data_AF-A0A7C2EFM6-F1
#
_entry.id   AF-A0A7C2EFM6-F1
#
_cell.length_a   1.000
_cell.length_b   1.000
_cell.length_c   1.000
_cell.angle_alpha   90.00
_cell.angle_beta   90.00
_cell.angle_gamma   90.00
#
_symmetry.space_group_name_H-M   'P 1'
#
loop_
_entity.id
_entity.type
_entity.pdbx_description
1 polymer ?
#
loop_
_entity_poly.entity_id
_entity_poly.type
_entity_poly.pdbx_seq_one_letter_code
_entity_poly.pdbx_strand_id
1 'polypeptide(L)' 'VEGRLEKFFEEVCLLEQPFIKDNSLTVDQLIKSKIAKLGENITVARFARFKVGDSTGPLVAAGKG' A
#
# COMPACT_ATOMS: atom_id res chain seq x y z
N VAL A 1 2.77 -19.46 10.59
CA VAL A 1 3.71 -18.79 9.66
C VAL A 1 2.92 -18.04 8.59
N GLU A 2 1.88 -18.65 8.01
CA GLU A 2 0.93 -18.01 7.07
C GLU A 2 0.32 -16.69 7.56
N GLY A 3 -0.28 -16.64 8.75
CA GLY A 3 -0.92 -15.40 9.22
C GLY A 3 0.03 -14.22 9.48
N ARG A 4 1.35 -14.44 9.55
CA ARG A 4 2.35 -13.35 9.57
C ARG A 4 2.62 -12.83 8.16
N LEU A 5 2.54 -13.70 7.16
CA LEU A 5 2.74 -13.37 5.77
C LEU A 5 1.54 -12.59 5.21
N GLU A 6 0.31 -13.00 5.53
CA GLU A 6 -0.90 -12.24 5.19
C GLU A 6 -0.85 -10.81 5.73
N LYS A 7 -0.54 -10.64 7.02
CA LYS A 7 -0.39 -9.30 7.62
C LYS A 7 0.68 -8.45 6.94
N PHE A 8 1.79 -9.06 6.53
CA PHE A 8 2.82 -8.35 5.79
C PHE A 8 2.29 -7.81 4.46
N PHE A 9 1.51 -8.61 3.72
CA PHE A 9 0.90 -8.15 2.48
C PHE A 9 -0.12 -7.02 2.73
N GLU A 10 -0.97 -7.14 3.74
CA GLU A 10 -1.93 -6.09 4.12
C GLU A 10 -1.25 -4.77 4.51
N GLU A 11 -0.05 -4.80 5.07
CA GLU A 11 0.69 -3.60 5.47
C GLU A 11 1.53 -3.00 4.34
N VAL A 12 2.08 -3.82 3.45
CA VAL A 12 3.11 -3.39 2.48
C VAL A 12 2.58 -3.27 1.05
N CYS A 13 1.62 -4.11 0.65
CA CYS A 13 1.12 -4.14 -0.71
C CYS A 13 -0.12 -3.25 -0.85
N LEU A 14 -0.01 -2.18 -1.63
CA LEU A 14 -1.08 -1.19 -1.84
C LEU A 14 -2.44 -1.83 -2.19
N LEU A 15 -2.45 -2.89 -2.99
CA LEU A 15 -3.67 -3.55 -3.45
C LEU A 15 -4.38 -4.37 -2.35
N GLU A 16 -3.61 -4.91 -1.42
CA GLU A 16 -4.09 -5.72 -0.28
C GLU A 16 -4.45 -4.84 0.93
N GLN A 17 -4.02 -3.59 0.94
CA GLN A 17 -4.32 -2.64 2.01
C GLN A 17 -5.83 -2.36 2.11
N PRO A 18 -6.37 -2.22 3.33
CA PRO A 18 -7.73 -1.74 3.55
C PRO A 18 -7.87 -0.30 3.04
N PHE A 19 -9.01 0.00 2.45
CA PHE A 19 -9.29 1.31 1.90
C PHE A 19 -9.58 2.32 3.02
N ILE A 20 -8.83 3.41 3.05
CA ILE A 20 -8.89 4.42 4.14
C ILE A 20 -10.29 5.01 4.42
N LYS A 21 -11.21 5.02 3.43
CA LYS A 21 -12.58 5.54 3.62
C LYS A 21 -13.58 4.44 4.00
N ASP A 22 -13.21 3.18 3.80
CA ASP A 22 -14.01 2.02 4.11
C ASP A 22 -13.09 0.82 4.33
N ASN A 23 -12.75 0.56 5.59
CA ASN A 23 -11.82 -0.52 5.96
C ASN A 23 -12.40 -1.93 5.73
N SER A 24 -13.67 -2.06 5.30
CA SER A 24 -14.25 -3.35 4.94
C SER A 24 -13.84 -3.83 3.56
N LEU A 25 -13.24 -2.95 2.75
CA LEU A 25 -12.82 -3.24 1.37
C LEU A 25 -11.32 -3.02 1.22
N THR A 26 -10.67 -3.84 0.41
CA THR A 26 -9.29 -3.57 -0.02
C THR A 26 -9.25 -2.62 -1.22
N VAL A 27 -8.08 -2.03 -1.49
CA VAL A 27 -7.88 -1.17 -2.67
C VAL A 27 -8.14 -1.95 -3.98
N ASP A 28 -7.75 -3.22 -4.07
CA ASP A 28 -8.04 -4.08 -5.22
C ASP A 28 -9.56 -4.28 -5.42
N GLN A 29 -10.30 -4.57 -4.34
CA GLN A 29 -11.76 -4.72 -4.41
C GLN A 29 -12.44 -3.43 -4.85
N LEU A 30 -11.97 -2.28 -4.38
CA LEU A 30 -12.44 -0.98 -4.82
C LEU A 30 -12.20 -0.79 -6.33
N ILE A 31 -11.00 -1.09 -6.82
CA ILE A 31 -10.66 -0.99 -8.25
C ILE A 31 -11.59 -1.89 -9.07
N LYS A 32 -11.75 -3.16 -8.68
CA LYS A 32 -12.65 -4.12 -9.35
C LYS A 32 -14.10 -3.63 -9.38
N SER A 33 -14.60 -3.07 -8.27
CA SER A 33 -15.95 -2.47 -8.21
C SER A 33 -16.10 -1.29 -9.19
N LYS A 34 -15.04 -0.50 -9.38
CA LYS A 34 -15.05 0.62 -10.33
C LYS A 34 -14.93 0.16 -11.78
N ILE A 35 -14.12 -0.85 -12.07
CA ILE A 35 -14.05 -1.51 -13.40
C ILE A 35 -15.44 -2.01 -13.79
N ALA A 36 -16.12 -2.73 -12.89
CA ALA A 36 -17.47 -3.25 -13.15
C ALA A 36 -18.51 -2.15 -13.42
N LYS A 37 -18.36 -0.97 -12.80
CA LYS A 37 -19.28 0.17 -12.99
C LYS A 37 -19.00 0.98 -14.26
N LEU A 38 -17.73 1.09 -14.66
CA LEU A 38 -17.30 1.92 -15.78
C LEU A 38 -17.19 1.13 -17.09
N GLY A 39 -16.96 -0.19 -17.02
CA GLY A 39 -16.72 -1.03 -18.18
C GLY A 39 -15.31 -0.90 -18.77
N GLU A 40 -14.41 -0.19 -18.09
CA GLU A 40 -13.04 0.05 -18.53
C GLU A 40 -12.03 -0.57 -17.56
N ASN A 41 -10.88 -1.00 -18.10
CA ASN A 41 -9.81 -1.56 -17.30
C ASN A 41 -9.07 -0.46 -16.52
N ILE A 42 -8.92 -0.62 -15.21
CA ILE A 42 -8.24 0.32 -14.33
C ILE A 42 -7.07 -0.40 -13.66
N THR A 43 -5.87 0.17 -13.77
CA THR A 43 -4.65 -0.39 -13.17
C THR A 43 -3.84 0.68 -12.47
N VAL A 44 -3.24 0.34 -11.33
CA VAL A 44 -2.26 1.20 -10.66
C VAL A 44 -0.89 0.88 -11.23
N ALA A 45 -0.39 1.73 -12.14
CA ALA A 45 0.89 1.49 -12.79
C ALA A 45 2.08 1.70 -11.84
N ARG A 46 2.13 2.85 -11.15
CA ARG A 46 3.21 3.25 -10.23
C ARG A 46 2.69 4.25 -9.20
N PHE A 47 3.26 4.25 -8.01
CA PHE A 47 3.01 5.27 -6.99
C PHE A 47 4.31 5.62 -6.27
N ALA A 48 4.37 6.82 -5.68
CA ALA A 48 5.46 7.26 -4.82
C ALA A 48 4.88 7.95 -3.58
N ARG A 49 5.41 7.63 -2.40
CA ARG A 49 5.04 8.27 -1.14
C ARG A 49 6.26 8.95 -0.55
N PHE A 50 6.24 10.27 -0.51
CA PHE A 50 7.26 11.07 0.17
C PHE A 50 6.77 11.44 1.56
N LYS A 51 7.63 11.28 2.57
CA LYS A 51 7.38 11.70 3.94
C LYS A 51 8.55 12.57 4.40
N VAL A 52 8.28 13.81 4.77
CA VAL A 52 9.30 14.75 5.24
C VAL A 52 9.84 14.25 6.59
N GLY A 53 11.17 14.20 6.72
CA GLY A 53 11.83 13.77 7.95
C GLY A 53 11.98 12.25 8.11
N ASP A 54 11.69 11.44 7.08
CA ASP A 54 11.98 10.00 7.11
C ASP A 54 13.48 9.78 6.81
N SER A 55 14.33 9.97 7.82
CA SER A 55 15.78 9.82 7.72
C SER A 55 16.22 8.37 7.93
N THR A 56 15.67 7.44 7.15
CA THR A 56 16.10 6.02 7.10
C THR A 56 16.25 5.55 5.66
N GLY A 57 17.08 6.27 4.89
CA GLY A 57 17.81 5.63 3.80
C GLY A 57 18.89 4.69 4.38
N PRO A 58 19.24 3.57 3.73
CA PRO A 58 20.42 2.81 4.13
C PRO A 58 21.65 3.68 3.86
N LEU A 59 22.57 3.76 4.83
CA LEU A 59 23.63 4.77 4.98
C LEU A 59 23.07 6.13 5.40
N VAL A 60 23.09 6.52 6.67
CA VAL A 60 24.32 6.88 7.38
C VAL A 60 24.10 6.69 8.89
N ALA A 61 24.84 5.74 9.46
CA ALA A 61 25.24 5.81 10.86
C ALA A 61 26.21 6.98 11.00
N ALA A 62 25.70 8.19 11.23
CA ALA A 62 26.50 9.31 11.71
C ALA A 62 26.31 9.35 13.22
N GLY A 63 27.42 9.13 13.92
CA GLY A 63 27.48 9.01 15.36
C GLY A 63 26.81 10.18 16.07
N LYS A 64 26.15 9.85 17.17
CA LYS A 64 25.98 10.77 18.29
C LYS A 64 26.68 10.14 19.48
N GLY A 65 27.80 10.78 19.86
CA GLY A 65 28.25 10.76 21.25
C GLY A 65 27.30 11.55 22.14
#